data_AF-A0A136WGC8-F1
#
_entry.id   AF-A0A136WGC8-F1
#
_cell.length_a   1.000
_cell.length_b   1.000
_cell.length_c   1.000
_cell.angle_alpha   90.00
_cell.angle_beta   90.00
_cell.angle_gamma   90.00
#
_symmetry.space_group_name_H-M   'P 1'
#
loop_
_entity.id
_entity.type
_entity.pdbx_description
1 polymer ?
#
loop_
_entity_poly.entity_id
_entity_poly.type
_entity_poly.pdbx_seq_one_letter_code
_entity_poly.pdbx_strand_id
1 'polypeptide(L)'
;MATIQLTSKDANEFIYLPCSDVEIEKALMRLETPYLHDCEITIDSHNFSEKILEIVSDDKTPLVKIDNLNNLAKYYKEIGNHNIEYFEKLMDYVKPRTVEEIFTLADAMYEFELFDGIHSVESYGRYMICDSGHFEYDSNLEEYIDFKRYGQEKMAHEFGAFSEKGYITYHGYNQKLESLLFENLGMVFPEQEELKTLKLYMPLRITTYDIENEYGYKEYANEPQEISNAEVAQYLDVILMAIEENNLPEEEQRGLMRYYDDHDSVNAKVSKYVFSVELVEGELMGVAVLILNNELTPKELEKIKENVTGQASDGWAECFEQREINTEIGDIYISFWNSDNWFIKTAEEMGIEENQKMGGMKFE
;
A
#
# COMPACT_ATOMS: atom_id res chain seq x y z
N MET A 1 -3.80 17.23 -16.81
CA MET A 1 -2.66 17.97 -16.22
C MET A 1 -3.16 19.33 -15.81
N ALA A 2 -2.88 19.73 -14.57
CA ALA A 2 -3.37 21.00 -14.03
C ALA A 2 -2.58 22.17 -14.60
N THR A 3 -3.19 23.36 -14.63
CA THR A 3 -2.57 24.56 -15.20
C THR A 3 -2.68 25.70 -14.19
N ILE A 4 -1.60 26.46 -14.06
CA ILE A 4 -1.58 27.73 -13.33
C ILE A 4 -1.42 28.86 -14.32
N GLN A 5 -2.10 29.97 -14.05
CA GLN A 5 -1.92 31.24 -14.74
C GLN A 5 -1.15 32.19 -13.83
N LEU A 6 -0.04 32.70 -14.35
CA LEU A 6 0.74 33.79 -13.76
C LEU A 6 0.34 35.09 -14.45
N THR A 7 -0.13 36.05 -13.67
CA THR A 7 -0.50 37.38 -14.16
C THR A 7 0.43 38.43 -13.58
N SER A 8 1.01 39.26 -14.45
CA SER A 8 1.78 40.44 -14.07
C SER A 8 1.45 41.59 -15.00
N LYS A 9 1.10 42.75 -14.43
CA LYS A 9 0.61 43.92 -15.17
C LYS A 9 -0.62 43.53 -16.02
N ASP A 10 -0.50 43.56 -17.35
CA ASP A 10 -1.55 43.23 -18.33
C ASP A 10 -1.21 41.97 -19.15
N ALA A 11 -0.24 41.18 -18.73
CA ALA A 11 0.20 39.96 -19.41
C ALA A 11 -0.07 38.72 -18.56
N ASN A 12 -0.41 37.62 -19.24
CA ASN A 12 -0.70 36.33 -18.64
C ASN A 12 0.20 35.27 -19.27
N GLU A 13 0.73 34.39 -18.44
CA GLU A 13 1.49 33.21 -18.85
C GLU A 13 0.91 31.96 -18.17
N PHE A 14 0.95 30.83 -18.87
CA PHE A 14 0.38 29.58 -18.39
C PHE A 14 1.48 28.53 -18.22
N ILE A 15 1.41 27.77 -17.13
CA ILE A 15 2.35 26.71 -16.81
C ILE A 15 1.57 25.45 -16.43
N TYR A 16 1.99 24.30 -16.95
CA TYR A 16 1.42 23.00 -16.59
C TYR A 16 2.08 22.43 -15.34
N LEU A 17 1.28 21.85 -14.45
CA LEU A 17 1.73 21.17 -13.25
C LEU A 17 1.88 19.65 -13.48
N PRO A 18 2.86 19.01 -12.82
CA PRO A 18 3.93 19.63 -12.04
C PRO A 18 4.94 20.37 -12.96
N CYS A 19 5.39 21.55 -12.54
CA CYS A 19 6.36 22.37 -13.25
C CYS A 19 7.72 22.43 -12.56
N SER A 20 8.76 22.72 -13.34
CA SER A 20 10.14 22.94 -12.90
C SER A 20 10.45 24.43 -12.71
N ASP A 21 11.49 24.72 -11.92
CA ASP A 21 12.00 26.10 -11.74
C ASP A 21 12.32 26.77 -13.09
N VAL A 22 12.86 26.00 -14.06
CA VAL A 22 13.18 26.50 -15.41
C VAL A 22 11.93 26.95 -16.17
N GLU A 23 10.80 26.28 -15.97
CA GLU A 23 9.53 26.66 -16.61
C GLU A 23 8.95 27.92 -15.98
N ILE A 24 9.05 28.06 -14.66
CA ILE A 24 8.69 29.27 -13.92
C ILE A 24 9.54 30.44 -14.39
N GLU A 25 10.88 30.28 -14.44
CA GLU A 25 11.80 31.31 -14.93
C GLU A 25 11.48 31.76 -16.36
N LYS A 26 11.19 30.80 -17.26
CA LYS A 26 10.80 31.11 -18.63
C LYS A 26 9.49 31.91 -18.70
N ALA A 27 8.52 31.61 -17.84
CA ALA A 27 7.27 32.37 -17.77
C ALA A 27 7.52 33.79 -17.23
N LEU A 28 8.32 33.94 -16.17
CA LEU A 28 8.71 35.24 -15.62
C LEU A 28 9.46 36.11 -16.64
N MET A 29 10.34 35.52 -17.45
CA MET A 29 11.02 36.21 -18.55
C MET A 29 10.03 36.75 -19.58
N ARG A 30 8.99 35.97 -19.95
CA ARG A 30 7.95 36.39 -20.90
C ARG A 30 7.01 37.46 -20.31
N LEU A 31 6.78 37.42 -18.99
CA LEU A 31 6.04 38.45 -18.25
C LEU A 31 6.87 39.70 -17.95
N GLU A 32 8.15 39.75 -18.36
CA GLU A 32 9.07 40.85 -18.07
C GLU A 32 9.09 41.22 -16.58
N THR A 33 9.11 40.21 -15.72
CA THR A 33 9.00 40.33 -14.26
C THR A 33 10.15 39.57 -13.58
N PRO A 34 10.88 40.16 -12.63
CA PRO A 34 12.09 39.55 -12.06
C PRO A 34 11.79 38.47 -11.01
N TYR A 35 10.64 38.53 -10.33
CA TYR A 35 10.32 37.65 -9.22
C TYR A 35 8.89 37.14 -9.25
N LEU A 36 8.69 35.90 -8.81
CA LEU A 36 7.37 35.28 -8.71
C LEU A 36 6.42 36.01 -7.74
N HIS A 37 6.95 36.68 -6.71
CA HIS A 37 6.13 37.43 -5.76
C HIS A 37 5.45 38.67 -6.38
N ASP A 38 5.91 39.12 -7.54
CA ASP A 38 5.30 40.20 -8.31
C ASP A 38 4.13 39.71 -9.18
N CYS A 39 3.87 38.39 -9.21
CA CYS A 39 2.79 37.77 -9.97
C CYS A 39 1.59 37.45 -9.09
N GLU A 40 0.39 37.69 -9.62
CA GLU A 40 -0.83 37.06 -9.15
C GLU A 40 -0.90 35.64 -9.72
N ILE A 41 -1.25 34.66 -8.87
CA ILE A 41 -1.39 33.27 -9.27
C ILE A 41 -2.86 32.90 -9.20
N THR A 42 -3.41 32.48 -10.33
CA THR A 42 -4.73 31.87 -10.41
C THR A 42 -4.60 30.44 -10.93
N ILE A 43 -5.43 29.55 -10.41
CA ILE A 43 -5.42 28.14 -10.78
C ILE A 43 -6.52 27.95 -11.83
N ASP A 44 -6.12 27.57 -13.04
CA ASP A 44 -7.01 27.29 -14.16
C ASP A 44 -7.04 25.78 -14.38
N SER A 45 -7.62 25.05 -13.42
CA SER A 45 -7.63 23.59 -13.46
C SER A 45 -8.93 22.97 -12.97
N HIS A 46 -9.40 22.00 -13.75
CA HIS A 46 -10.46 21.06 -13.36
C HIS A 46 -9.93 19.77 -12.72
N ASN A 47 -8.62 19.62 -12.51
CA ASN A 47 -8.05 18.38 -11.97
C ASN A 47 -7.95 18.38 -10.44
N PHE A 48 -8.20 19.51 -9.79
CA PHE A 48 -8.30 19.61 -8.34
C PHE A 48 -9.71 20.05 -7.99
N SER A 49 -10.29 19.45 -6.95
CA SER A 49 -11.56 19.90 -6.39
C SER A 49 -11.47 21.35 -5.89
N GLU A 50 -12.59 22.08 -5.93
CA GLU A 50 -12.67 23.47 -5.44
C GLU A 50 -12.16 23.60 -3.99
N LYS A 51 -12.41 22.58 -3.17
CA LYS A 51 -11.97 22.51 -1.77
C LYS A 51 -10.45 22.51 -1.62
N ILE A 52 -9.72 21.76 -2.46
CA ILE A 52 -8.25 21.80 -2.48
C ILE A 52 -7.79 23.20 -2.87
N LEU A 53 -8.40 23.79 -3.90
CA LEU A 53 -8.04 25.11 -4.39
C LEU A 53 -8.25 26.19 -3.33
N GLU A 54 -9.32 26.09 -2.54
CA GLU A 54 -9.59 26.97 -1.39
C GLU A 54 -8.49 26.84 -0.32
N ILE A 55 -8.15 25.60 0.09
CA ILE A 55 -7.13 25.35 1.12
C ILE A 55 -5.74 25.86 0.69
N VAL A 56 -5.36 25.62 -0.57
CA VAL A 56 -4.08 26.08 -1.12
C VAL A 56 -4.07 27.60 -1.32
N SER A 57 -5.24 28.22 -1.56
CA SER A 57 -5.33 29.68 -1.73
C SER A 57 -4.94 30.46 -0.47
N ASP A 58 -5.04 29.85 0.70
CA ASP A 58 -4.65 30.45 2.00
C ASP A 58 -3.13 30.48 2.22
N ASP A 59 -2.33 29.88 1.33
CA ASP A 59 -0.87 29.92 1.42
C ASP A 59 -0.31 31.34 1.32
N LYS A 60 0.69 31.61 2.15
CA LYS A 60 1.20 32.96 2.40
C LYS A 60 1.94 33.59 1.23
N THR A 61 2.48 32.78 0.31
CA THR A 61 3.31 33.28 -0.79
C THR A 61 3.04 32.54 -2.10
N PRO A 62 3.23 33.21 -3.26
CA PRO A 62 3.15 32.57 -4.57
C PRO A 62 4.04 31.33 -4.73
N LEU A 63 5.24 31.33 -4.11
CA LEU A 63 6.15 30.18 -4.16
C LEU A 63 5.56 28.95 -3.45
N VAL A 64 5.10 29.13 -2.20
CA VAL A 64 4.49 28.05 -1.41
C VAL A 64 3.26 27.48 -2.13
N LYS A 65 2.44 28.34 -2.76
CA LYS A 65 1.30 27.91 -3.58
C LYS A 65 1.72 26.98 -4.71
N ILE A 66 2.72 27.40 -5.51
CA ILE A 66 3.20 26.58 -6.63
C ILE A 66 3.81 25.26 -6.12
N ASP A 67 4.60 25.30 -5.05
CA ASP A 67 5.22 24.10 -4.49
C ASP A 67 4.17 23.08 -4.02
N ASN A 68 3.14 23.54 -3.30
CA ASN A 68 2.05 22.70 -2.84
C ASN A 68 1.25 22.11 -4.00
N LEU A 69 0.93 22.92 -5.02
CA LEU A 69 0.24 22.45 -6.23
C LEU A 69 1.08 21.46 -7.04
N ASN A 70 2.39 21.68 -7.12
CA ASN A 70 3.32 20.76 -7.77
C ASN A 70 3.35 19.42 -7.06
N ASN A 71 3.41 19.42 -5.73
CA ASN A 71 3.42 18.19 -4.94
C ASN A 71 2.09 17.44 -5.06
N LEU A 72 0.95 18.14 -5.01
CA LEU A 72 -0.36 17.53 -5.25
C LEU A 72 -0.48 16.96 -6.67
N ALA A 73 0.01 17.68 -7.68
CA ALA A 73 -0.02 17.21 -9.06
C ALA A 73 0.85 15.96 -9.28
N LYS A 74 2.01 15.88 -8.60
CA LYS A 74 2.87 14.67 -8.59
C LYS A 74 2.14 13.52 -7.93
N TYR A 75 1.59 13.73 -6.73
CA TYR A 75 0.83 12.71 -6.00
C TYR A 75 -0.32 12.15 -6.83
N TYR A 76 -1.16 13.00 -7.42
CA TYR A 76 -2.29 12.59 -8.28
C TYR A 76 -1.82 11.78 -9.49
N LYS A 77 -0.68 12.16 -10.07
CA LYS A 77 -0.08 11.42 -11.19
C LYS A 77 0.41 10.03 -10.77
N GLU A 78 0.92 9.89 -9.55
CA GLU A 78 1.48 8.64 -9.01
C GLU A 78 0.39 7.64 -8.61
N ILE A 79 -0.69 8.09 -7.98
CA ILE A 79 -1.75 7.19 -7.50
C ILE A 79 -2.73 6.75 -8.61
N GLY A 80 -2.83 7.50 -9.71
CA GLY A 80 -3.72 7.17 -10.82
C GLY A 80 -5.22 7.45 -10.55
N ASN A 81 -6.04 7.38 -11.60
CA ASN A 81 -7.41 7.91 -11.58
C ASN A 81 -8.34 7.23 -10.56
N HIS A 82 -8.27 5.91 -10.40
CA HIS A 82 -9.17 5.19 -9.47
C HIS A 82 -8.90 5.60 -8.02
N ASN A 83 -7.63 5.74 -7.64
CA ASN A 83 -7.23 6.18 -6.31
C ASN A 83 -7.50 7.68 -6.10
N ILE A 84 -7.48 8.51 -7.16
CA ILE A 84 -7.92 9.92 -7.06
C ILE A 84 -9.39 10.00 -6.63
N GLU A 85 -10.29 9.24 -7.27
CA GLU A 85 -11.72 9.26 -6.91
C GLU A 85 -11.93 8.86 -5.44
N TYR A 86 -11.22 7.83 -4.98
CA TYR A 86 -11.25 7.41 -3.59
C TYR A 86 -10.68 8.49 -2.64
N PHE A 87 -9.55 9.10 -3.00
CA PHE A 87 -8.93 10.15 -2.19
C PHE A 87 -9.83 11.39 -2.07
N GLU A 88 -10.47 11.82 -3.16
CA GLU A 88 -11.42 12.94 -3.12
C GLU A 88 -12.62 12.63 -2.23
N LYS A 89 -13.11 11.40 -2.29
CA LYS A 89 -14.16 10.92 -1.39
C LYS A 89 -13.69 10.91 0.07
N LEU A 90 -12.48 10.46 0.36
CA LEU A 90 -11.91 10.50 1.71
C LEU A 90 -11.82 11.94 2.25
N MET A 91 -11.40 12.90 1.43
CA MET A 91 -11.38 14.33 1.80
C MET A 91 -12.78 14.88 2.11
N ASP A 92 -13.82 14.33 1.48
CA ASP A 92 -15.22 14.68 1.73
C ASP A 92 -15.71 14.19 3.09
N TYR A 93 -15.25 13.01 3.52
CA TYR A 93 -15.50 12.46 4.85
C TYR A 93 -14.73 13.24 5.93
N VAL A 94 -13.41 13.36 5.78
CA VAL A 94 -12.53 13.88 6.84
C VAL A 94 -12.52 15.41 6.90
N LYS A 95 -12.72 16.11 5.77
CA LYS A 95 -12.72 17.57 5.69
C LYS A 95 -11.44 18.24 6.22
N PRO A 96 -10.25 17.93 5.65
CA PRO A 96 -9.02 18.66 5.98
C PRO A 96 -9.17 20.16 5.68
N ARG A 97 -8.41 20.97 6.41
CA ARG A 97 -8.40 22.45 6.38
C ARG A 97 -7.04 23.02 5.99
N THR A 98 -5.97 22.23 6.06
CA THR A 98 -4.62 22.67 5.69
C THR A 98 -3.99 21.74 4.65
N VAL A 99 -3.00 22.25 3.92
CA VAL A 99 -2.27 21.44 2.93
C VAL A 99 -1.51 20.29 3.60
N GLU A 100 -0.99 20.50 4.81
CA GLU A 100 -0.34 19.46 5.60
C GLU A 100 -1.29 18.31 5.95
N GLU A 101 -2.54 18.63 6.33
CA GLU A 101 -3.58 17.62 6.57
C GLU A 101 -3.95 16.86 5.30
N ILE A 102 -3.98 17.51 4.12
CA ILE A 102 -4.22 16.85 2.84
C ILE A 102 -3.12 15.82 2.56
N PHE A 103 -1.84 16.20 2.69
CA PHE A 103 -0.74 15.26 2.46
C PHE A 103 -0.69 14.14 3.50
N THR A 104 -0.99 14.45 4.77
CA THR A 104 -1.04 13.42 5.81
C THR A 104 -2.17 12.41 5.54
N LEU A 105 -3.32 12.87 5.03
CA LEU A 105 -4.40 11.97 4.60
C LEU A 105 -4.02 11.15 3.36
N ALA A 106 -3.31 11.75 2.41
CA ALA A 106 -2.82 11.08 1.22
C ALA A 106 -1.92 9.89 1.60
N ASP A 107 -0.94 10.13 2.47
CA ASP A 107 0.00 9.10 2.93
C ASP A 107 -0.69 7.91 3.62
N ALA A 108 -1.83 8.16 4.27
CA ALA A 108 -2.59 7.16 5.03
C ALA A 108 -3.87 6.68 4.33
N MET A 109 -4.14 7.10 3.09
CA MET A 109 -5.49 6.94 2.51
C MET A 109 -5.93 5.47 2.44
N TYR A 110 -4.98 4.58 2.25
CA TYR A 110 -5.23 3.14 2.15
C TYR A 110 -5.64 2.50 3.47
N GLU A 111 -5.41 3.16 4.60
CA GLU A 111 -5.74 2.67 5.95
C GLU A 111 -7.22 2.92 6.33
N PHE A 112 -8.00 3.54 5.44
CA PHE A 112 -9.40 3.87 5.66
C PHE A 112 -10.34 2.92 4.91
N GLU A 113 -11.56 2.76 5.44
CA GLU A 113 -12.70 2.21 4.70
C GLU A 113 -13.88 3.20 4.75
N LEU A 114 -14.58 3.37 3.63
CA LEU A 114 -15.66 4.35 3.47
C LEU A 114 -16.99 3.67 3.12
N PHE A 115 -18.02 3.91 3.94
CA PHE A 115 -19.33 3.30 3.82
C PHE A 115 -20.43 4.35 3.54
N ASP A 116 -20.72 4.58 2.26
CA ASP A 116 -21.62 5.64 1.80
C ASP A 116 -23.06 5.47 2.25
N GLY A 117 -23.68 6.58 2.65
CA GLY A 117 -25.11 6.62 3.02
C GLY A 117 -25.43 5.93 4.35
N ILE A 118 -24.44 5.42 5.07
CA ILE A 118 -24.61 4.80 6.38
C ILE A 118 -24.56 5.87 7.47
N HIS A 119 -25.72 6.22 8.04
CA HIS A 119 -25.84 7.28 9.04
C HIS A 119 -26.41 6.81 10.39
N SER A 120 -26.53 5.50 10.57
CA SER A 120 -27.01 4.92 11.83
C SER A 120 -26.34 3.60 12.13
N VAL A 121 -26.30 3.25 13.41
CA VAL A 121 -25.73 1.98 13.87
C VAL A 121 -26.46 0.77 13.29
N GLU A 122 -27.78 0.87 13.14
CA GLU A 122 -28.60 -0.19 12.55
C GLU A 122 -28.33 -0.35 11.05
N SER A 123 -28.24 0.76 10.30
CA SER A 123 -27.87 0.70 8.88
C SER A 123 -26.45 0.15 8.69
N TYR A 124 -25.52 0.48 9.59
CA TYR A 124 -24.16 -0.07 9.55
C TYR A 124 -24.17 -1.58 9.80
N GLY A 125 -24.86 -2.03 10.85
CA GLY A 125 -24.98 -3.45 11.12
C GLY A 125 -25.70 -4.23 10.03
N ARG A 126 -26.71 -3.61 9.38
CA ARG A 126 -27.37 -4.18 8.20
C ARG A 126 -26.41 -4.32 7.04
N TYR A 127 -25.71 -3.25 6.68
CA TYR A 127 -24.71 -3.30 5.61
C TYR A 127 -23.67 -4.39 5.87
N MET A 128 -23.15 -4.45 7.10
CA MET A 128 -22.13 -5.44 7.46
C MET A 128 -22.62 -6.88 7.36
N ILE A 129 -23.90 -7.15 7.63
CA ILE A 129 -24.46 -8.50 7.53
C ILE A 129 -24.92 -8.84 6.12
N CYS A 130 -25.55 -7.91 5.42
CA CYS A 130 -26.26 -8.16 4.18
C CYS A 130 -25.43 -7.86 2.92
N ASP A 131 -24.60 -6.82 2.96
CA ASP A 131 -24.02 -6.20 1.75
C ASP A 131 -22.49 -6.24 1.70
N SER A 132 -21.82 -6.35 2.85
CA SER A 132 -20.35 -6.34 2.94
C SER A 132 -19.66 -7.56 2.31
N GLY A 133 -20.41 -8.63 2.04
CA GLY A 133 -19.86 -9.92 1.64
C GLY A 133 -19.19 -10.72 2.77
N HIS A 134 -19.16 -10.22 4.01
CA HIS A 134 -18.58 -10.96 5.14
C HIS A 134 -19.39 -12.18 5.55
N PHE A 135 -20.72 -12.14 5.40
CA PHE A 135 -21.61 -13.25 5.80
C PHE A 135 -22.37 -13.81 4.60
N GLU A 136 -22.62 -15.12 4.62
CA GLU A 136 -23.69 -15.69 3.80
C GLU A 136 -25.02 -15.29 4.43
N TYR A 137 -25.70 -14.32 3.83
CA TYR A 137 -26.96 -13.79 4.33
C TYR A 137 -28.16 -14.42 3.62
N ASP A 138 -29.05 -15.05 4.39
CA ASP A 138 -30.37 -15.46 3.93
C ASP A 138 -31.41 -14.41 4.32
N SER A 139 -32.05 -13.79 3.33
CA SER A 139 -33.08 -12.76 3.55
C SER A 139 -34.28 -13.25 4.36
N ASN A 140 -34.53 -14.56 4.44
CA ASN A 140 -35.59 -15.13 5.28
C ASN A 140 -35.29 -15.00 6.78
N LEU A 141 -34.04 -14.73 7.14
CA LEU A 141 -33.61 -14.54 8.53
C LEU A 141 -33.68 -13.09 9.00
N GLU A 142 -34.07 -12.15 8.13
CA GLU A 142 -34.03 -10.71 8.40
C GLU A 142 -34.74 -10.32 9.71
N GLU A 143 -35.94 -10.85 9.93
CA GLU A 143 -36.75 -10.56 11.12
C GLU A 143 -36.15 -11.10 12.43
N TYR A 144 -35.16 -11.99 12.35
CA TYR A 144 -34.49 -12.61 13.49
C TYR A 144 -33.14 -11.97 13.82
N ILE A 145 -32.65 -11.06 12.98
CA ILE A 145 -31.33 -10.44 13.12
C ILE A 145 -31.46 -9.08 13.80
N ASP A 146 -30.77 -8.91 14.92
CA ASP A 146 -30.64 -7.62 15.60
C ASP A 146 -29.47 -6.82 14.99
N PHE A 147 -29.74 -6.17 13.85
CA PHE A 147 -28.75 -5.37 13.13
C PHE A 147 -28.16 -4.24 13.98
N LYS A 148 -29.01 -3.61 14.81
CA LYS A 148 -28.57 -2.52 15.68
C LYS A 148 -27.57 -3.02 16.71
N ARG A 149 -27.85 -4.14 17.39
CA ARG A 149 -26.93 -4.72 18.37
C ARG A 149 -25.63 -5.16 17.71
N TYR A 150 -25.69 -5.83 16.56
CA TYR A 150 -24.48 -6.19 15.82
C TYR A 150 -23.64 -4.95 15.47
N GLY A 151 -24.28 -3.92 14.92
CA GLY A 151 -23.60 -2.65 14.60
C GLY A 151 -22.95 -2.02 15.83
N GLN A 152 -23.62 -2.02 16.99
CA GLN A 152 -23.05 -1.50 18.24
C GLN A 152 -21.81 -2.26 18.67
N GLU A 153 -21.85 -3.60 18.65
CA GLU A 153 -20.71 -4.44 19.00
C GLU A 153 -19.56 -4.24 18.01
N LYS A 154 -19.84 -4.17 16.71
CA LYS A 154 -18.82 -3.94 15.67
C LYS A 154 -18.12 -2.60 15.85
N MET A 155 -18.89 -1.51 16.00
CA MET A 155 -18.37 -0.16 16.24
C MET A 155 -17.57 -0.04 17.54
N ALA A 156 -17.84 -0.90 18.54
CA ALA A 156 -17.10 -0.89 19.80
C ALA A 156 -15.69 -1.51 19.70
N HIS A 157 -15.41 -2.26 18.63
CA HIS A 157 -14.14 -2.96 18.39
C HIS A 157 -13.40 -2.44 17.15
N GLU A 158 -13.71 -1.22 16.69
CA GLU A 158 -13.05 -0.58 15.56
C GLU A 158 -13.02 0.93 15.75
N PHE A 159 -12.12 1.60 15.01
CA PHE A 159 -12.02 3.05 15.04
C PHE A 159 -12.84 3.64 13.90
N GLY A 160 -14.10 3.90 14.18
CA GLY A 160 -15.04 4.44 13.20
C GLY A 160 -15.88 5.60 13.70
N ALA A 161 -16.39 6.40 12.77
CA ALA A 161 -17.28 7.51 13.07
C ALA A 161 -18.27 7.77 11.93
N PHE A 162 -19.42 8.36 12.30
CA PHE A 162 -20.37 8.89 11.33
C PHE A 162 -19.93 10.25 10.82
N SER A 163 -20.06 10.45 9.52
CA SER A 163 -19.93 11.72 8.83
C SER A 163 -21.24 12.07 8.11
N GLU A 164 -21.28 13.25 7.49
CA GLU A 164 -22.37 13.64 6.59
C GLU A 164 -22.48 12.76 5.34
N LYS A 165 -21.40 12.06 4.95
CA LYS A 165 -21.34 11.23 3.73
C LYS A 165 -21.67 9.76 4.01
N GLY A 166 -21.46 9.31 5.23
CA GLY A 166 -21.66 7.92 5.63
C GLY A 166 -20.85 7.57 6.87
N TYR A 167 -20.51 6.30 7.03
CA TYR A 167 -19.64 5.82 8.09
C TYR A 167 -18.22 5.61 7.55
N ILE A 168 -17.21 5.90 8.36
CA ILE A 168 -15.78 5.77 8.00
C ILE A 168 -15.07 5.02 9.10
N THR A 169 -14.16 4.13 8.73
CA THR A 169 -13.24 3.45 9.67
C THR A 169 -11.80 3.72 9.29
N TYR A 170 -10.92 3.69 10.30
CA TYR A 170 -9.48 3.85 10.19
C TYR A 170 -8.79 2.70 10.91
N HIS A 171 -7.88 2.00 10.25
CA HIS A 171 -7.17 0.84 10.83
C HIS A 171 -5.72 1.14 11.17
N GLY A 172 -5.14 2.21 10.63
CA GLY A 172 -3.73 2.53 10.81
C GLY A 172 -3.39 3.24 12.12
N TYR A 173 -2.13 3.66 12.19
CA TYR A 173 -1.62 4.48 13.28
C TYR A 173 -0.72 5.59 12.76
N ASN A 174 -1.30 6.79 12.61
CA ASN A 174 -0.57 8.00 12.26
C ASN A 174 -0.88 9.11 13.26
N GLN A 175 0.06 9.39 14.16
CA GLN A 175 -0.10 10.43 15.20
C GLN A 175 -0.40 11.82 14.61
N LYS A 176 0.04 12.12 13.38
CA LYS A 176 -0.26 13.39 12.72
C LYS A 176 -1.74 13.52 12.33
N LEU A 177 -2.45 12.40 12.15
CA LEU A 177 -3.89 12.36 11.90
C LEU A 177 -4.74 12.47 13.17
N GLU A 178 -4.14 12.35 14.35
CA GLU A 178 -4.87 12.33 15.62
C GLU A 178 -5.76 13.54 15.82
N SER A 179 -5.16 14.73 15.73
CA SER A 179 -5.91 15.98 15.90
C SER A 179 -6.95 16.14 14.79
N LEU A 180 -6.60 15.77 13.55
CA LEU A 180 -7.48 15.91 12.39
C LEU A 180 -8.76 15.05 12.52
N LEU A 181 -8.60 13.75 12.79
CA LEU A 181 -9.72 12.83 12.89
C LEU A 181 -10.56 13.09 14.15
N PHE A 182 -9.93 13.50 15.26
CA PHE A 182 -10.66 13.91 16.46
C PHE A 182 -11.50 15.17 16.22
N GLU A 183 -10.90 16.24 15.67
CA GLU A 183 -11.62 17.50 15.49
C GLU A 183 -12.75 17.43 14.47
N ASN A 184 -12.59 16.63 13.41
CA ASN A 184 -13.56 16.59 12.32
C ASN A 184 -14.58 15.46 12.43
N LEU A 185 -14.21 14.33 13.06
CA LEU A 185 -15.05 13.14 13.13
C LEU A 185 -15.31 12.66 14.57
N GLY A 186 -14.63 13.23 15.56
CA GLY A 186 -14.73 12.77 16.95
C GLY A 186 -14.10 11.39 17.18
N MET A 187 -13.25 10.93 16.24
CA MET A 187 -12.52 9.66 16.38
C MET A 187 -11.44 9.81 17.46
N VAL A 188 -11.33 8.79 18.31
CA VAL A 188 -10.29 8.71 19.34
C VAL A 188 -9.35 7.59 18.96
N PHE A 189 -8.04 7.86 18.99
CA PHE A 189 -7.04 6.90 18.58
C PHE A 189 -6.95 5.70 19.53
N PRO A 190 -6.65 4.50 19.02
CA PRO A 190 -6.17 3.42 19.87
C PRO A 190 -4.92 3.88 20.63
N GLU A 191 -4.75 3.40 21.87
CA GLU A 191 -3.39 3.26 22.41
C GLU A 191 -2.62 2.36 21.43
N GLN A 192 -1.41 2.75 21.07
CA GLN A 192 -0.60 2.07 20.06
C GLN A 192 -0.53 0.56 20.36
N GLU A 193 -1.27 -0.24 19.60
CA GLU A 193 -1.08 -1.68 19.60
C GLU A 193 0.20 -1.99 18.82
N GLU A 194 0.97 -2.97 19.29
CA GLU A 194 2.14 -3.44 18.55
C GLU A 194 1.66 -4.00 17.20
N LEU A 195 2.19 -3.45 16.11
CA LEU A 195 1.92 -3.95 14.76
C LEU A 195 2.16 -5.46 14.74
N LYS A 196 1.14 -6.21 14.28
CA LYS A 196 1.22 -7.67 14.23
C LYS A 196 1.90 -8.09 12.94
N THR A 197 2.83 -9.04 13.04
CA THR A 197 3.44 -9.66 11.86
C THR A 197 2.71 -10.96 11.55
N LEU A 198 2.24 -11.11 10.31
CA LEU A 198 1.72 -12.37 9.78
C LEU A 198 2.70 -12.89 8.73
N LYS A 199 3.07 -14.16 8.84
CA LYS A 199 3.94 -14.84 7.87
C LYS A 199 3.16 -15.87 7.07
N LEU A 200 3.31 -15.82 5.75
CA LEU A 200 2.76 -16.81 4.83
C LEU A 200 3.91 -17.57 4.17
N TYR A 201 4.02 -18.85 4.46
CA TYR A 201 5.06 -19.75 3.96
C TYR A 201 4.63 -20.44 2.68
N MET A 202 5.57 -20.57 1.75
CA MET A 202 5.40 -21.24 0.46
C MET A 202 6.66 -22.00 0.05
N PRO A 203 6.54 -23.13 -0.66
CA PRO A 203 7.70 -23.88 -1.14
C PRO A 203 8.39 -23.11 -2.27
N LEU A 204 9.73 -23.15 -2.26
CA LEU A 204 10.55 -22.60 -3.34
C LEU A 204 10.87 -23.69 -4.37
N ARG A 205 11.05 -23.29 -5.62
CA ARG A 205 11.70 -24.09 -6.66
C ARG A 205 13.03 -23.45 -7.02
N ILE A 206 14.11 -24.20 -6.84
CA ILE A 206 15.46 -23.67 -6.97
C ILE A 206 16.18 -24.45 -8.06
N THR A 207 16.74 -23.74 -9.03
CA THR A 207 17.38 -24.37 -10.19
C THR A 207 18.76 -23.81 -10.48
N THR A 208 19.58 -24.59 -11.17
CA THR A 208 20.88 -24.16 -11.69
C THR A 208 21.08 -24.68 -13.11
N TYR A 209 21.91 -23.98 -13.87
CA TYR A 209 22.45 -24.48 -15.13
C TYR A 209 23.89 -24.98 -14.97
N ASP A 210 24.55 -24.71 -13.85
CA ASP A 210 25.91 -25.18 -13.58
C ASP A 210 25.86 -26.63 -13.07
N ILE A 211 26.36 -27.55 -13.88
CA ILE A 211 26.39 -28.98 -13.58
C ILE A 211 27.83 -29.50 -13.56
N GLU A 212 28.09 -30.51 -12.73
CA GLU A 212 29.36 -31.24 -12.75
C GLU A 212 29.24 -32.47 -13.67
N ASN A 213 30.11 -32.57 -14.67
CA ASN A 213 30.13 -33.73 -15.56
C ASN A 213 30.80 -34.96 -14.90
N GLU A 214 30.77 -36.12 -15.58
CA GLU A 214 31.34 -37.39 -15.07
C GLU A 214 32.85 -37.33 -14.75
N TYR A 215 33.54 -36.27 -15.17
CA TYR A 215 34.97 -36.05 -14.96
C TYR A 215 35.26 -34.95 -13.93
N GLY A 216 34.24 -34.38 -13.28
CA GLY A 216 34.41 -33.33 -12.28
C GLY A 216 34.59 -31.92 -12.83
N TYR A 217 34.28 -31.68 -14.12
CA TYR A 217 34.34 -30.33 -14.70
C TYR A 217 32.95 -29.67 -14.66
N LYS A 218 32.93 -28.38 -14.30
CA LYS A 218 31.73 -27.54 -14.40
C LYS A 218 31.38 -27.30 -15.87
N GLU A 219 30.15 -27.63 -16.26
CA GLU A 219 29.56 -27.39 -17.57
C GLU A 219 28.22 -26.66 -17.42
N TYR A 220 27.82 -25.94 -18.47
CA TYR A 220 26.54 -25.25 -18.52
C TYR A 220 25.52 -26.13 -19.24
N ALA A 221 24.45 -26.50 -18.54
CA ALA A 221 23.35 -27.28 -19.10
C ALA A 221 22.48 -26.42 -20.03
N ASN A 222 21.80 -27.06 -20.99
CA ASN A 222 20.79 -26.38 -21.81
C ASN A 222 19.42 -26.30 -21.12
N GLU A 223 19.20 -27.13 -20.10
CA GLU A 223 17.97 -27.20 -19.31
C GLU A 223 18.32 -27.08 -17.82
N PRO A 224 17.52 -26.33 -17.05
CA PRO A 224 17.78 -26.13 -15.63
C PRO A 224 17.64 -27.45 -14.86
N GLN A 225 18.57 -27.69 -13.93
CA GLN A 225 18.51 -28.79 -12.96
C GLN A 225 17.98 -28.26 -11.63
N GLU A 226 17.09 -29.02 -10.99
CA GLU A 226 16.54 -28.66 -9.68
C GLU A 226 17.51 -29.03 -8.55
N ILE A 227 17.71 -28.10 -7.62
CA ILE A 227 18.53 -28.30 -6.42
C ILE A 227 17.59 -28.36 -5.20
N SER A 228 17.91 -29.22 -4.24
CA SER A 228 17.10 -29.33 -3.02
C SER A 228 17.18 -28.05 -2.17
N ASN A 229 16.06 -27.66 -1.58
CA ASN A 229 15.98 -26.48 -0.72
C ASN A 229 16.90 -26.59 0.52
N ALA A 230 17.20 -27.81 0.97
CA ALA A 230 18.13 -28.05 2.08
C ALA A 230 19.60 -27.80 1.70
N GLU A 231 19.99 -28.03 0.45
CA GLU A 231 21.37 -27.85 -0.02
C GLU A 231 21.74 -26.36 -0.15
N VAL A 232 20.78 -25.54 -0.53
CA VAL A 232 20.96 -24.09 -0.67
C VAL A 232 20.71 -23.31 0.63
N ALA A 233 20.25 -23.98 1.69
CA ALA A 233 20.09 -23.39 3.03
C ALA A 233 21.37 -22.69 3.54
N GLN A 234 22.56 -23.18 3.16
CA GLN A 234 23.84 -22.56 3.52
C GLN A 234 24.09 -21.19 2.87
N TYR A 235 23.37 -20.87 1.79
CA TYR A 235 23.46 -19.59 1.08
C TYR A 235 22.37 -18.60 1.49
N LEU A 236 21.70 -18.84 2.63
CA LEU A 236 20.61 -17.99 3.15
C LEU A 236 20.97 -16.50 3.10
N ASP A 237 22.15 -16.11 3.60
CA ASP A 237 22.57 -14.70 3.63
C ASP A 237 22.71 -14.09 2.22
N VAL A 238 23.22 -14.87 1.26
CA VAL A 238 23.37 -14.42 -0.14
C VAL A 238 22.00 -14.26 -0.80
N ILE A 239 21.08 -15.18 -0.50
CA ILE A 239 19.71 -15.15 -1.04
C ILE A 239 18.93 -13.96 -0.45
N LEU A 240 19.02 -13.73 0.86
CA LEU A 240 18.40 -12.56 1.51
C LEU A 240 18.92 -11.25 0.90
N MET A 241 20.22 -11.15 0.68
CA MET A 241 20.83 -9.98 0.04
C MET A 241 20.30 -9.78 -1.39
N ALA A 242 20.17 -10.84 -2.19
CA ALA A 242 19.60 -10.76 -3.53
C ALA A 242 18.13 -10.27 -3.51
N ILE A 243 17.34 -10.73 -2.53
CA ILE A 243 15.96 -10.27 -2.33
C ILE A 243 15.93 -8.77 -1.97
N GLU A 244 16.78 -8.33 -1.05
CA GLU A 244 16.89 -6.92 -0.67
C GLU A 244 17.25 -6.03 -1.86
N GLU A 245 18.23 -6.45 -2.67
CA GLU A 245 18.67 -5.73 -3.88
C GLU A 245 17.62 -5.69 -5.00
N ASN A 246 16.61 -6.58 -4.96
CA ASN A 246 15.51 -6.58 -5.91
C ASN A 246 14.40 -5.57 -5.57
N ASN A 247 14.35 -5.07 -4.33
CA ASN A 247 13.34 -4.10 -3.91
C ASN A 247 13.46 -2.78 -4.68
N LEU A 248 12.32 -2.22 -5.09
CA LEU A 248 12.27 -0.93 -5.77
C LEU A 248 12.08 0.22 -4.76
N PRO A 249 12.67 1.41 -4.99
CA PRO A 249 12.44 2.58 -4.13
C PRO A 249 10.96 2.91 -3.93
N GLU A 250 10.13 2.69 -4.96
CA GLU A 250 8.71 2.95 -4.93
C GLU A 250 7.93 2.01 -3.98
N GLU A 251 8.52 0.87 -3.61
CA GLU A 251 7.96 -0.16 -2.74
C GLU A 251 8.36 0.03 -1.26
N GLU A 252 9.14 1.07 -0.93
CA GLU A 252 9.70 1.26 0.43
C GLU A 252 8.61 1.30 1.51
N GLN A 253 7.55 2.08 1.28
CA GLN A 253 6.50 2.32 2.27
C GLN A 253 5.49 1.18 2.40
N ARG A 254 4.97 0.69 1.26
CA ARG A 254 3.88 -0.31 1.23
C ARG A 254 4.34 -1.71 0.84
N GLY A 255 5.61 -1.89 0.45
CA GLY A 255 6.06 -3.11 -0.20
C GLY A 255 5.18 -3.41 -1.41
N LEU A 256 4.80 -4.68 -1.54
CA LEU A 256 3.96 -5.15 -2.63
C LEU A 256 2.46 -4.80 -2.46
N MET A 257 2.03 -4.30 -1.29
CA MET A 257 0.69 -3.69 -1.16
C MET A 257 0.53 -2.45 -2.06
N ARG A 258 1.64 -1.88 -2.57
CA ARG A 258 1.58 -0.83 -3.59
C ARG A 258 0.77 -1.25 -4.83
N TYR A 259 0.81 -2.53 -5.18
CA TYR A 259 0.13 -3.08 -6.36
C TYR A 259 -1.26 -3.65 -6.03
N TYR A 260 -1.76 -3.41 -4.81
CA TYR A 260 -3.09 -3.81 -4.38
C TYR A 260 -4.06 -2.63 -4.56
N ASP A 261 -4.83 -2.68 -5.65
CA ASP A 261 -5.69 -1.57 -6.09
C ASP A 261 -7.12 -1.60 -5.50
N ASP A 262 -7.50 -2.67 -4.79
CA ASP A 262 -8.85 -2.77 -4.22
C ASP A 262 -8.99 -1.87 -2.98
N HIS A 263 -10.03 -1.04 -2.95
CA HIS A 263 -10.36 -0.18 -1.80
C HIS A 263 -11.23 -0.92 -0.78
N ASP A 264 -10.64 -1.88 -0.06
CA ASP A 264 -11.34 -2.75 0.88
C ASP A 264 -10.62 -2.90 2.22
N SER A 265 -11.21 -3.71 3.11
CA SER A 265 -10.66 -3.97 4.43
C SER A 265 -9.30 -4.66 4.42
N VAL A 266 -8.94 -5.41 3.37
CA VAL A 266 -7.59 -6.00 3.25
C VAL A 266 -6.57 -4.89 3.04
N ASN A 267 -6.85 -3.95 2.13
CA ASN A 267 -5.96 -2.81 1.87
C ASN A 267 -5.75 -1.95 3.13
N ALA A 268 -6.80 -1.81 3.93
CA ALA A 268 -6.77 -1.03 5.17
C ALA A 268 -6.02 -1.73 6.32
N LYS A 269 -6.16 -3.04 6.41
CA LYS A 269 -5.57 -3.83 7.51
C LYS A 269 -4.16 -4.32 7.21
N VAL A 270 -3.76 -4.46 5.95
CA VAL A 270 -2.40 -4.86 5.56
C VAL A 270 -1.61 -3.61 5.15
N SER A 271 -0.76 -3.12 6.04
CA SER A 271 0.02 -1.91 5.79
C SER A 271 1.08 -2.12 4.70
N LYS A 272 1.82 -3.24 4.82
CA LYS A 272 2.95 -3.60 3.98
C LYS A 272 3.11 -5.12 3.91
N TYR A 273 3.57 -5.62 2.78
CA TYR A 273 4.18 -6.95 2.74
C TYR A 273 5.35 -7.02 1.76
N VAL A 274 6.28 -7.92 2.04
CA VAL A 274 7.47 -8.19 1.23
C VAL A 274 7.74 -9.69 1.19
N PHE A 275 8.39 -10.17 0.13
CA PHE A 275 8.94 -11.52 0.09
C PHE A 275 10.28 -11.58 0.81
N SER A 276 10.57 -12.75 1.39
CA SER A 276 11.82 -13.11 2.05
C SER A 276 11.95 -14.64 2.06
N VAL A 277 13.00 -15.17 2.68
CA VAL A 277 13.20 -16.61 2.86
C VAL A 277 13.54 -16.94 4.31
N GLU A 278 13.10 -18.11 4.77
CA GLU A 278 13.36 -18.60 6.13
C GLU A 278 13.67 -20.10 6.11
N LEU A 279 14.45 -20.55 7.10
CA LEU A 279 14.72 -21.97 7.31
C LEU A 279 13.63 -22.59 8.18
N VAL A 280 12.93 -23.58 7.64
CA VAL A 280 11.89 -24.35 8.33
C VAL A 280 12.28 -25.82 8.28
N GLU A 281 12.51 -26.43 9.44
CA GLU A 281 12.93 -27.84 9.58
C GLU A 281 14.17 -28.25 8.74
N GLY A 282 15.05 -27.29 8.43
CA GLY A 282 16.26 -27.53 7.63
C GLY A 282 16.09 -27.33 6.12
N GLU A 283 14.89 -27.00 5.66
CA GLU A 283 14.61 -26.61 4.28
C GLU A 283 14.40 -25.11 4.16
N LEU A 284 14.92 -24.53 3.08
CA LEU A 284 14.66 -23.14 2.73
C LEU A 284 13.24 -22.98 2.17
N MET A 285 12.46 -22.08 2.77
CA MET A 285 11.09 -21.77 2.38
C MET A 285 10.97 -20.29 2.01
N GLY A 286 10.11 -19.99 1.04
CA GLY A 286 9.70 -18.63 0.75
C GLY A 286 8.72 -18.16 1.81
N VAL A 287 8.83 -16.90 2.20
CA VAL A 287 7.88 -16.29 3.15
C VAL A 287 7.46 -14.92 2.64
N ALA A 288 6.15 -14.67 2.63
CA ALA A 288 5.62 -13.32 2.56
C ALA A 288 5.43 -12.82 4.00
N VAL A 289 6.13 -11.74 4.34
CA VAL A 289 6.07 -11.10 5.67
C VAL A 289 5.12 -9.91 5.57
N LEU A 290 3.95 -10.02 6.20
CA LEU A 290 2.89 -9.02 6.22
C LEU A 290 2.91 -8.26 7.55
N ILE A 291 2.82 -6.93 7.49
CA ILE A 291 2.65 -6.05 8.65
C ILE A 291 1.18 -5.62 8.72
N LEU A 292 0.51 -6.01 9.80
CA LEU A 292 -0.92 -5.82 9.99
C LEU A 292 -1.21 -4.66 10.94
N ASN A 293 -2.09 -3.78 10.46
CA ASN A 293 -2.75 -2.72 11.21
C ASN A 293 -3.88 -3.26 12.09
N ASN A 294 -4.52 -4.36 11.65
CA ASN A 294 -5.59 -5.05 12.41
C ASN A 294 -5.66 -6.52 12.00
N GLU A 295 -6.35 -7.34 12.78
CA GLU A 295 -6.53 -8.76 12.47
C GLU A 295 -7.37 -8.99 11.22
N LEU A 296 -6.92 -9.96 10.42
CA LEU A 296 -7.62 -10.42 9.23
C LEU A 296 -8.64 -11.49 9.61
N THR A 297 -9.85 -11.34 9.12
CA THR A 297 -10.85 -12.41 9.09
C THR A 297 -10.42 -13.52 8.12
N PRO A 298 -10.98 -14.73 8.21
CA PRO A 298 -10.64 -15.81 7.28
C PRO A 298 -10.83 -15.44 5.80
N LYS A 299 -11.87 -14.65 5.46
CA LYS A 299 -12.11 -14.19 4.09
C LYS A 299 -11.04 -13.20 3.62
N GLU A 300 -10.64 -12.27 4.48
CA GLU A 300 -9.56 -11.32 4.20
C GLU A 300 -8.22 -12.04 4.06
N LEU A 301 -7.96 -13.06 4.88
CA LEU A 301 -6.77 -13.92 4.79
C LEU A 301 -6.69 -14.65 3.45
N GLU A 302 -7.79 -15.25 2.99
CA GLU A 302 -7.80 -15.92 1.69
C GLU A 302 -7.61 -14.91 0.55
N LYS A 303 -8.22 -13.72 0.63
CA LYS A 303 -8.02 -12.68 -0.38
C LYS A 303 -6.57 -12.20 -0.47
N ILE A 304 -5.90 -11.97 0.67
CA ILE A 304 -4.48 -11.59 0.63
C ILE A 304 -3.59 -12.77 0.18
N LYS A 305 -3.92 -14.03 0.52
CA LYS A 305 -3.23 -15.22 -0.01
C LYS A 305 -3.35 -15.29 -1.54
N GLU A 306 -4.51 -15.01 -2.12
CA GLU A 306 -4.71 -14.94 -3.57
C GLU A 306 -3.83 -13.85 -4.20
N ASN A 307 -3.77 -12.67 -3.61
CA ASN A 307 -2.90 -11.58 -4.09
C ASN A 307 -1.41 -11.96 -4.03
N VAL A 308 -0.95 -12.51 -2.89
CA VAL A 308 0.43 -12.97 -2.71
C VAL A 308 0.76 -14.10 -3.70
N THR A 309 -0.20 -15.01 -3.95
CA THR A 309 -0.03 -16.06 -4.97
C THR A 309 0.17 -15.47 -6.36
N GLY A 310 -0.62 -14.46 -6.74
CA GLY A 310 -0.44 -13.76 -8.01
C GLY A 310 0.94 -13.10 -8.13
N GLN A 311 1.41 -12.44 -7.06
CA GLN A 311 2.75 -11.86 -7.03
C GLN A 311 3.87 -12.91 -7.06
N ALA A 312 3.63 -14.08 -6.47
CA ALA A 312 4.57 -15.20 -6.49
C ALA A 312 4.64 -15.87 -7.88
N SER A 313 3.55 -15.90 -8.64
CA SER A 313 3.50 -16.62 -9.93
C SER A 313 3.85 -15.78 -11.15
N ASP A 314 3.40 -14.52 -11.20
CA ASP A 314 3.40 -13.68 -12.43
C ASP A 314 3.72 -12.20 -12.13
N GLY A 315 4.17 -11.92 -10.90
CA GLY A 315 4.47 -10.56 -10.44
C GLY A 315 5.93 -10.41 -10.08
N TRP A 316 6.17 -9.85 -8.88
CA TRP A 316 7.51 -9.61 -8.36
C TRP A 316 8.43 -10.83 -8.45
N ALA A 317 7.93 -12.03 -8.12
CA ALA A 317 8.75 -13.22 -8.04
C ALA A 317 9.13 -13.80 -9.41
N GLU A 318 8.31 -13.60 -10.45
CA GLU A 318 8.68 -13.99 -11.82
C GLU A 318 9.88 -13.16 -12.31
N CYS A 319 9.88 -11.86 -11.99
CA CYS A 319 11.01 -10.99 -12.29
C CYS A 319 12.27 -11.36 -11.48
N PHE A 320 12.09 -11.83 -10.24
CA PHE A 320 13.18 -12.30 -9.38
C PHE A 320 13.80 -13.61 -9.88
N GLU A 321 12.97 -14.57 -10.32
CA GLU A 321 13.41 -15.87 -10.84
C GLU A 321 14.37 -15.75 -12.03
N GLN A 322 14.28 -14.66 -12.81
CA GLN A 322 15.13 -14.44 -13.98
C GLN A 322 16.55 -13.94 -13.65
N ARG A 323 16.87 -13.70 -12.37
CA ARG A 323 18.17 -13.15 -11.95
C ARG A 323 19.04 -14.25 -11.35
N GLU A 324 20.26 -14.36 -11.86
CA GLU A 324 21.26 -15.25 -11.28
C GLU A 324 21.71 -14.79 -9.89
N ILE A 325 21.76 -15.73 -8.94
CA ILE A 325 22.37 -15.54 -7.64
C ILE A 325 23.67 -16.33 -7.63
N ASN A 326 24.80 -15.62 -7.53
CA ASN A 326 26.12 -16.22 -7.60
C ASN A 326 26.46 -16.94 -6.27
N THR A 327 26.71 -18.25 -6.33
CA THR A 327 27.10 -19.06 -5.16
C THR A 327 28.36 -19.90 -5.44
N GLU A 328 28.87 -20.62 -4.43
CA GLU A 328 30.04 -21.49 -4.60
C GLU A 328 29.76 -22.70 -5.50
N ILE A 329 28.52 -23.21 -5.47
CA ILE A 329 28.10 -24.34 -6.33
C ILE A 329 27.86 -23.90 -7.77
N GLY A 330 27.51 -22.62 -7.99
CA GLY A 330 27.23 -22.04 -9.29
C GLY A 330 26.18 -20.96 -9.19
N ASP A 331 25.67 -20.52 -10.33
CA ASP A 331 24.54 -19.60 -10.38
C ASP A 331 23.24 -20.36 -10.10
N ILE A 332 22.46 -19.85 -9.14
CA ILE A 332 21.15 -20.40 -8.79
C ILE A 332 20.04 -19.39 -9.12
N TYR A 333 18.87 -19.92 -9.43
CA TYR A 333 17.65 -19.17 -9.75
C TYR A 333 16.54 -19.66 -8.82
N ILE A 334 15.83 -18.73 -8.17
CA ILE A 334 14.84 -19.03 -7.14
C ILE A 334 13.46 -18.57 -7.60
N SER A 335 12.54 -19.51 -7.67
CA SER A 335 11.13 -19.24 -7.89
C SER A 335 10.34 -19.42 -6.58
N PHE A 336 9.49 -18.45 -6.26
CA PHE A 336 8.55 -18.53 -5.14
C PHE A 336 7.28 -19.33 -5.48
N TRP A 337 7.17 -19.77 -6.73
CA TRP A 337 6.00 -20.46 -7.24
C TRP A 337 6.38 -21.72 -8.01
N ASN A 338 5.49 -22.71 -7.96
CA ASN A 338 5.61 -23.91 -8.80
C ASN A 338 4.20 -24.44 -9.15
N SER A 339 4.11 -25.27 -10.19
CA SER A 339 2.85 -25.90 -10.60
C SER A 339 2.46 -27.13 -9.78
N ASP A 340 3.41 -27.72 -9.04
CA ASP A 340 3.34 -29.07 -8.47
C ASP A 340 3.49 -29.04 -6.94
N ASN A 341 2.40 -29.32 -6.23
CA ASN A 341 2.34 -29.34 -4.76
C ASN A 341 2.64 -27.99 -4.08
N TRP A 342 2.43 -26.87 -4.79
CA TRP A 342 2.52 -25.54 -4.21
C TRP A 342 1.40 -25.25 -3.22
N PHE A 343 1.72 -24.52 -2.15
CA PHE A 343 0.77 -24.04 -1.16
C PHE A 343 1.24 -22.71 -0.58
N ILE A 344 0.29 -21.98 0.02
CA ILE A 344 0.58 -20.83 0.86
C ILE A 344 -0.14 -21.00 2.20
N LYS A 345 0.62 -20.97 3.30
CA LYS A 345 0.12 -21.29 4.64
C LYS A 345 0.64 -20.35 5.71
N THR A 346 -0.17 -20.06 6.71
CA THR A 346 0.28 -19.34 7.92
C THR A 346 1.27 -20.20 8.74
N ALA A 347 1.99 -19.57 9.65
CA ALA A 347 2.82 -20.29 10.62
C ALA A 347 2.01 -21.35 11.40
N GLU A 348 0.79 -21.00 11.82
CA GLU A 348 -0.12 -21.91 12.53
C GLU A 348 -0.54 -23.09 11.66
N GLU A 349 -0.90 -22.86 10.39
CA GLU A 349 -1.27 -23.92 9.43
C GLU A 349 -0.09 -24.86 9.13
N MET A 350 1.15 -24.38 9.29
CA MET A 350 2.39 -25.16 9.19
C MET A 350 2.79 -25.86 10.50
N GLY A 351 2.17 -25.52 11.64
CA GLY A 351 2.57 -26.01 12.96
C GLY A 351 3.89 -25.43 13.46
N ILE A 352 4.31 -24.26 12.96
CA ILE A 352 5.53 -23.57 13.37
C ILE A 352 5.21 -22.73 14.61
N GLU A 353 5.90 -22.97 15.73
CA GLU A 353 5.78 -22.10 16.91
C GLU A 353 6.42 -20.72 16.63
N GLU A 354 5.66 -19.63 16.79
CA GLU A 354 6.10 -18.22 16.57
C GLU A 354 7.32 -17.79 17.42
N ASN A 355 7.82 -18.64 18.33
CA ASN A 355 8.94 -18.37 19.23
C ASN A 355 10.34 -18.57 18.62
N GLN A 356 10.48 -18.87 17.31
CA GLN A 356 11.77 -18.75 16.64
C GLN A 356 12.11 -17.27 16.39
N LYS A 357 12.61 -16.63 17.44
CA LYS A 357 13.18 -15.27 17.41
C LYS A 357 14.23 -15.13 16.31
N MET A 358 13.87 -14.28 15.34
CA MET A 358 14.72 -13.32 14.62
C MET A 358 16.13 -13.80 14.22
N GLY A 359 16.24 -14.22 12.96
CA GLY A 359 17.47 -14.14 12.17
C GLY A 359 17.11 -13.70 10.76
N GLY A 360 17.01 -12.39 10.52
CA GLY A 360 16.74 -11.83 9.20
C GLY A 360 15.99 -10.50 9.27
N MET A 361 16.73 -9.41 9.02
CA MET A 361 16.32 -7.99 8.97
C MET A 361 15.70 -7.39 10.25
N LYS A 362 16.40 -6.39 10.79
CA LYS A 362 15.78 -5.35 11.62
C LYS A 362 15.17 -4.34 10.66
N PHE A 363 13.85 -4.14 10.74
CA PHE A 363 13.21 -2.96 10.19
C PHE A 363 13.59 -1.78 11.10
N GLU A 364 14.53 -0.95 10.67
CA GLU A 364 14.70 0.42 11.20
C GLU A 364 13.90 1.41 10.36
#